data_AF-A0A6A7BI65-F1
#
_entry.id   AF-A0A6A7BI65-F1
#
_cell.length_a   1.000
_cell.length_b   1.000
_cell.length_c   1.000
_cell.angle_alpha   90.00
_cell.angle_beta   90.00
_cell.angle_gamma   90.00
#
_symmetry.space_group_name_H-M   'P 1'
#
loop_
_entity.id
_entity.type
_entity.pdbx_description
1 polymer ?
#
loop_
_entity_poly.entity_id
_entity_poly.type
_entity_poly.pdbx_seq_one_letter_code
_entity_poly.pdbx_strand_id
1 'polypeptide(L)'
;MSELDNAAMQPVTRVEEQDWMQRLRFEIPSYRQAYITDAPQLAELYDAYQISYTDVNSSNATCMQHAKSFAFALLTYYYPASDGFIVAPCSPGPTARNGMSFLLAADDNSDIWDFAPPQKARRKRQLSKKQKEINDAAEYGYCLDYIGKSQWHRIEAEDIAAFVIQRDVGEAGDASATLEGKTHTHLVIMIDEVDSLSMFSKQNTLERSDILTDLLCSQGKVQHGYGILLHGPLLEVYDFDRGAEFVHYADDSGKSQDIEPKMVHSVGASGVDELVVDTRTAGLKELDGVLRHAAAMEVTHVQHGSAGVSMDLAVDHHGAESGVDGYLADTSSVHDLEDHIKVDGMHYLGSDIDAEGEDDDEYLLNHSV
;
A
#
# COMPACT_ATOMS: atom_id res chain seq x y z
N MET A 1 11.85 42.77 -11.41
CA MET A 1 10.56 42.19 -11.03
C MET A 1 10.52 40.77 -11.56
N SER A 2 10.87 39.81 -10.72
CA SER A 2 10.48 38.41 -10.86
C SER A 2 10.65 37.79 -9.46
N GLU A 3 9.60 37.90 -8.68
CA GLU A 3 9.40 37.08 -7.49
C GLU A 3 9.19 35.65 -7.99
N LEU A 4 10.16 34.78 -7.74
CA LEU A 4 10.01 33.34 -7.92
C LEU A 4 10.01 32.73 -6.53
N ASP A 5 8.85 32.18 -6.19
CA ASP A 5 8.51 31.52 -4.95
C ASP A 5 9.48 30.37 -4.65
N ASN A 6 10.38 30.62 -3.72
CA ASN A 6 11.05 29.57 -2.97
C ASN A 6 10.01 28.95 -2.03
N ALA A 7 9.37 27.87 -2.48
CA ALA A 7 8.67 26.95 -1.58
C ALA A 7 9.71 26.29 -0.67
N ALA A 8 10.09 26.99 0.40
CA ALA A 8 10.92 26.47 1.45
C ALA A 8 10.20 25.25 2.04
N MET A 9 10.76 24.07 1.79
CA MET A 9 10.45 22.86 2.55
C MET A 9 10.75 23.20 4.01
N GLN A 10 9.70 23.52 4.78
CA GLN A 10 9.90 23.89 6.17
C GLN A 10 10.52 22.69 6.88
N PRO A 11 11.63 22.88 7.63
CA PRO A 11 12.18 21.79 8.39
C PRO A 11 11.11 21.33 9.37
N VAL A 12 10.67 20.08 9.23
CA VAL A 12 9.85 19.40 10.24
C VAL A 12 10.51 19.68 11.58
N THR A 13 9.83 20.45 12.42
CA THR A 13 10.48 21.01 13.60
C THR A 13 10.76 19.86 14.57
N ARG A 14 12.01 19.74 15.04
CA ARG A 14 12.45 18.75 16.06
C ARG A 14 11.56 18.69 17.32
N VAL A 15 10.68 19.66 17.50
CA VAL A 15 9.72 19.77 18.61
C VAL A 15 8.62 18.71 18.49
N GLU A 16 8.09 18.45 17.28
CA GLU A 16 7.06 17.43 17.09
C GLU A 16 7.62 16.03 17.36
N GLU A 17 8.89 15.81 16.97
CA GLU A 17 9.55 14.51 17.14
C GLU A 17 9.75 14.12 18.62
N GLN A 18 9.86 15.12 19.50
CA GLN A 18 10.00 14.89 20.94
C GLN A 18 8.66 14.64 21.63
N ASP A 19 7.55 15.21 21.15
CA ASP A 19 6.23 15.05 21.77
C ASP A 19 5.71 13.62 21.62
N TRP A 20 5.80 13.04 20.41
CA TRP A 20 5.34 11.66 20.21
C TRP A 20 6.20 10.65 20.98
N MET A 21 7.52 10.82 21.00
CA MET A 21 8.43 9.97 21.79
C MET A 21 8.15 10.04 23.30
N GLN A 22 7.71 11.19 23.82
CA GLN A 22 7.32 11.32 25.22
C GLN A 22 6.01 10.59 25.52
N ARG A 23 5.04 10.61 24.60
CA ARG A 23 3.80 9.83 24.71
C ARG A 23 4.03 8.31 24.66
N LEU A 24 5.18 7.86 24.14
CA LEU A 24 5.53 6.45 23.98
C LEU A 24 6.35 5.82 25.11
N ARG A 25 6.66 6.57 26.18
CA ARG A 25 7.40 6.01 27.32
C ARG A 25 6.47 5.21 28.24
N PHE A 26 6.21 3.96 27.89
CA PHE A 26 5.52 3.02 28.77
C PHE A 26 6.29 1.71 28.96
N GLU A 27 6.10 1.09 30.13
CA GLU A 27 6.67 -0.23 30.46
C GLU A 27 5.80 -1.31 29.81
N ILE A 28 6.41 -2.16 28.98
CA ILE A 28 5.70 -3.17 28.19
C ILE A 28 5.79 -4.52 28.92
N PRO A 29 4.65 -5.11 29.36
CA PRO A 29 4.68 -6.41 30.02
C PRO A 29 5.20 -7.50 29.09
N SER A 30 6.16 -8.31 29.55
CA SER A 30 6.77 -9.38 28.76
C SER A 30 6.20 -10.79 29.08
N TYR A 31 6.06 -11.58 28.00
CA TYR A 31 5.71 -12.99 27.77
C TYR A 31 4.37 -13.56 28.30
N ARG A 32 3.51 -13.98 27.34
CA ARG A 32 2.22 -14.72 27.47
C ARG A 32 0.93 -13.89 27.57
N GLN A 33 0.92 -12.74 26.90
CA GLN A 33 -0.28 -12.02 26.45
C GLN A 33 -1.36 -11.87 27.54
N ALA A 34 -1.17 -10.93 28.47
CA ALA A 34 -2.32 -10.35 29.16
C ALA A 34 -3.36 -9.89 28.11
N TYR A 35 -4.63 -9.75 28.49
CA TYR A 35 -5.56 -9.20 27.51
C TYR A 35 -5.19 -7.75 27.26
N ILE A 36 -5.35 -7.28 26.02
CA ILE A 36 -5.13 -5.87 25.71
C ILE A 36 -5.92 -4.94 26.65
N THR A 37 -7.06 -5.43 27.15
CA THR A 37 -7.94 -4.77 28.13
C THR A 37 -7.28 -4.53 29.48
N ASP A 38 -6.19 -5.26 29.79
CA ASP A 38 -5.43 -5.13 31.02
C ASP A 38 -4.32 -4.06 30.90
N ALA A 39 -4.14 -3.46 29.71
CA ALA A 39 -3.18 -2.40 29.44
C ALA A 39 -3.89 -1.02 29.38
N PRO A 40 -4.07 -0.32 30.52
CA PRO A 40 -4.88 0.91 30.58
C PRO A 40 -4.39 2.02 29.66
N GLN A 41 -3.07 2.14 29.48
CA GLN A 41 -2.48 3.13 28.58
C GLN A 41 -2.88 2.90 27.12
N LEU A 42 -3.03 1.64 26.71
CA LEU A 42 -3.42 1.32 25.34
C LEU A 42 -4.92 1.55 25.14
N ALA A 43 -5.73 1.35 26.19
CA ALA A 43 -7.13 1.77 26.18
C ALA A 43 -7.28 3.29 26.03
N GLU A 44 -6.49 4.08 26.74
CA GLU A 44 -6.48 5.55 26.59
C GLU A 44 -6.09 5.98 25.17
N LEU A 45 -5.08 5.35 24.57
CA LEU A 45 -4.66 5.63 23.19
C LEU A 45 -5.73 5.24 22.16
N TYR A 46 -6.37 4.09 22.37
CA TYR A 46 -7.48 3.65 21.54
C TYR A 46 -8.66 4.60 21.61
N ASP A 47 -9.07 5.01 22.82
CA ASP A 47 -10.17 5.97 23.02
C ASP A 47 -9.85 7.31 22.36
N ALA A 48 -8.62 7.82 22.52
CA ALA A 48 -8.19 9.06 21.88
C ALA A 48 -8.23 8.97 20.33
N TYR A 49 -7.80 7.83 19.79
CA TYR A 49 -7.88 7.54 18.37
C TYR A 49 -9.34 7.48 17.87
N GLN A 50 -10.24 6.78 18.57
CA GLN A 50 -11.67 6.78 18.26
C GLN A 50 -12.29 8.18 18.31
N ILE A 51 -11.99 8.95 19.37
CA ILE A 51 -12.51 10.30 19.55
C ILE A 51 -12.12 11.20 18.37
N SER A 52 -10.87 11.07 17.88
CA SER A 52 -10.38 11.89 16.76
C SER A 52 -11.19 11.71 15.47
N TYR A 53 -11.84 10.57 15.25
CA TYR A 53 -12.73 10.36 14.11
C TYR A 53 -14.18 10.78 14.35
N THR A 54 -14.58 10.94 15.61
CA THR A 54 -15.93 11.43 15.95
C THR A 54 -16.00 12.94 16.07
N ASP A 55 -14.87 13.60 16.32
CA ASP A 55 -14.80 15.06 16.40
C ASP A 55 -14.62 15.67 15.01
N VAL A 56 -15.69 16.32 14.53
CA VAL A 56 -15.74 17.06 13.26
C VAL A 56 -14.68 18.17 13.13
N ASN A 57 -14.04 18.58 14.22
CA ASN A 57 -12.98 19.59 14.20
C ASN A 57 -11.57 18.99 14.19
N SER A 58 -11.44 17.67 14.32
CA SER A 58 -10.14 17.01 14.25
C SER A 58 -9.63 17.03 12.82
N SER A 59 -8.40 17.51 12.63
CA SER A 59 -7.72 17.49 11.34
C SER A 59 -7.12 16.12 11.05
N ASN A 60 -6.91 15.76 9.78
CA ASN A 60 -6.23 14.51 9.41
C ASN A 60 -4.87 14.36 10.08
N ALA A 61 -4.11 15.46 10.23
CA ALA A 61 -2.84 15.45 10.94
C ALA A 61 -2.99 15.00 12.41
N THR A 62 -4.04 15.46 13.09
CA THR A 62 -4.39 15.03 14.45
C THR A 62 -4.80 13.55 14.48
N CYS A 63 -5.67 13.13 13.56
CA CYS A 63 -6.08 11.72 13.42
C CYS A 63 -4.86 10.81 13.18
N MET A 64 -3.97 11.21 12.28
CA MET A 64 -2.71 10.51 11.99
C MET A 64 -1.80 10.42 13.22
N GLN A 65 -1.69 11.49 14.01
CA GLN A 65 -0.89 11.46 15.25
C GLN A 65 -1.43 10.44 16.25
N HIS A 66 -2.76 10.40 16.43
CA HIS A 66 -3.40 9.42 17.30
C HIS A 66 -3.27 8.00 16.75
N ALA A 67 -3.48 7.81 15.45
CA ALA A 67 -3.32 6.52 14.78
C ALA A 67 -1.88 5.98 14.91
N LYS A 68 -0.86 6.81 14.70
CA LYS A 68 0.56 6.44 14.89
C LYS A 68 0.86 6.06 16.33
N SER A 69 0.35 6.83 17.30
CA SER A 69 0.58 6.55 18.73
C SER A 69 -0.07 5.24 19.13
N PHE A 70 -1.31 5.02 18.70
CA PHE A 70 -2.05 3.79 18.95
C PHE A 70 -1.39 2.59 18.27
N ALA A 71 -1.10 2.67 16.97
CA ALA A 71 -0.47 1.60 16.21
C ALA A 71 0.91 1.22 16.77
N PHE A 72 1.76 2.19 17.11
CA PHE A 72 3.05 1.88 17.71
C PHE A 72 2.89 1.16 19.05
N ALA A 73 1.96 1.61 19.91
CA ALA A 73 1.73 0.96 21.20
C ALA A 73 1.19 -0.47 21.02
N LEU A 74 0.28 -0.64 20.07
CA LEU A 74 -0.30 -1.91 19.66
C LEU A 74 0.76 -2.89 19.17
N LEU A 75 1.59 -2.48 18.22
CA LEU A 75 2.65 -3.31 17.66
C LEU A 75 3.68 -3.67 18.73
N THR A 76 4.11 -2.73 19.55
CA THR A 76 5.12 -3.03 20.58
C THR A 76 4.57 -3.96 21.67
N TYR A 77 3.24 -3.97 21.88
CA TYR A 77 2.57 -4.93 22.76
C TYR A 77 2.62 -6.37 22.21
N TYR A 78 2.34 -6.57 20.92
CA TYR A 78 2.31 -7.90 20.29
C TYR A 78 3.69 -8.38 19.81
N TYR A 79 4.60 -7.46 19.53
CA TYR A 79 5.98 -7.71 19.08
C TYR A 79 6.97 -7.04 20.04
N PRO A 80 7.09 -7.54 21.29
CA PRO A 80 7.91 -6.89 22.31
C PRO A 80 9.40 -7.10 22.05
N ALA A 81 10.20 -6.09 22.42
CA ALA A 81 11.67 -6.17 22.33
C ALA A 81 12.28 -7.31 23.16
N SER A 82 11.60 -7.78 24.21
CA SER A 82 12.04 -8.95 24.99
C SER A 82 12.11 -10.24 24.16
N ASP A 83 11.35 -10.30 23.07
CA ASP A 83 11.23 -11.48 22.21
C ASP A 83 12.08 -11.31 20.93
N GLY A 84 12.94 -10.28 20.90
CA GLY A 84 13.84 -9.97 19.79
C GLY A 84 13.18 -9.21 18.65
N PHE A 85 12.04 -8.55 18.90
CA PHE A 85 11.38 -7.72 17.90
C PHE A 85 11.78 -6.25 18.01
N ILE A 86 11.80 -5.56 16.88
CA ILE A 86 12.01 -4.12 16.77
C ILE A 86 10.85 -3.55 15.97
N VAL A 87 10.14 -2.58 16.56
CA VAL A 87 9.08 -1.84 15.88
C VAL A 87 9.63 -0.45 15.57
N ALA A 88 9.59 -0.05 14.30
CA ALA A 88 10.09 1.25 13.86
C ALA A 88 9.17 1.87 12.80
N PRO A 89 8.99 3.20 12.78
CA PRO A 89 8.44 3.88 11.63
C PRO A 89 9.27 3.59 10.38
N CYS A 90 8.62 3.37 9.24
CA CYS A 90 9.29 3.20 7.96
C CYS A 90 8.61 4.03 6.87
N SER A 91 9.28 4.16 5.72
CA SER A 91 8.63 4.72 4.54
C SER A 91 7.54 3.74 4.05
N PRO A 92 6.35 4.21 3.64
CA PRO A 92 5.33 3.37 3.01
C PRO A 92 5.75 2.88 1.60
N GLY A 93 6.97 3.18 1.16
CA GLY A 93 7.48 2.85 -0.16
C GLY A 93 7.31 4.00 -1.15
N PRO A 94 7.48 3.74 -2.46
CA PRO A 94 7.24 4.73 -3.49
C PRO A 94 5.74 5.04 -3.58
N THR A 95 5.28 6.01 -2.79
CA THR A 95 3.94 6.59 -2.95
C THR A 95 3.97 7.60 -4.08
N ALA A 96 2.92 7.65 -4.90
CA ALA A 96 2.79 8.74 -5.87
C ALA A 96 2.77 10.08 -5.12
N ARG A 97 3.22 11.15 -5.78
CA ARG A 97 3.28 12.49 -5.18
C ARG A 97 1.96 12.94 -4.56
N ASN A 98 0.84 12.49 -5.13
CA ASN A 98 -0.51 12.84 -4.73
C ASN A 98 -1.17 11.75 -3.88
N GLY A 99 -0.38 10.80 -3.33
CA GLY A 99 -0.86 9.69 -2.51
C GLY A 99 -1.55 8.60 -3.32
N MET A 100 -2.64 8.06 -2.80
CA MET A 100 -3.44 7.01 -3.44
C MET A 100 -4.82 7.54 -3.83
N SER A 101 -5.40 6.99 -4.88
CA SER A 101 -6.75 7.38 -5.31
C SER A 101 -7.57 6.15 -5.62
N PHE A 102 -8.77 6.13 -5.08
CA PHE A 102 -9.76 5.08 -5.26
C PHE A 102 -10.96 5.67 -5.97
N LEU A 103 -11.46 4.94 -6.95
CA LEU A 103 -12.68 5.28 -7.63
C LEU A 103 -13.87 5.09 -6.69
N LEU A 104 -14.68 6.12 -6.53
CA LEU A 104 -15.95 6.01 -5.82
C LEU A 104 -17.01 5.42 -6.74
N ALA A 105 -17.96 4.73 -6.14
CA ALA A 105 -19.16 4.21 -6.77
C ALA A 105 -19.94 5.36 -7.40
N ALA A 106 -20.65 5.07 -8.47
CA ALA A 106 -21.58 5.97 -9.09
C ALA A 106 -22.66 6.43 -8.10
N ASP A 107 -23.20 7.63 -8.31
CA ASP A 107 -24.22 8.24 -7.43
C ASP A 107 -25.49 7.37 -7.27
N ASP A 108 -25.74 6.46 -8.22
CA ASP A 108 -26.86 5.51 -8.19
C ASP A 108 -26.52 4.20 -7.46
N ASN A 109 -25.31 4.09 -6.92
CA ASN A 109 -24.76 2.93 -6.22
C ASN A 109 -24.74 1.64 -7.06
N SER A 110 -24.84 1.74 -8.39
CA SER A 110 -24.92 0.58 -9.29
C SER A 110 -23.66 -0.29 -9.30
N ASP A 111 -22.54 0.28 -8.89
CA ASP A 111 -21.22 -0.34 -8.86
C ASP A 111 -20.58 -0.30 -7.47
N ILE A 112 -21.34 -0.08 -6.38
CA ILE A 112 -20.80 -0.23 -5.01
C ILE A 112 -20.13 -1.59 -4.87
N TRP A 113 -18.96 -1.62 -4.24
CA TRP A 113 -18.27 -2.84 -3.83
C TRP A 113 -19.08 -3.62 -2.78
N ASP A 114 -20.07 -4.39 -3.23
CA ASP A 114 -20.71 -5.41 -2.39
C ASP A 114 -19.74 -6.59 -2.26
N PHE A 115 -19.43 -7.00 -1.02
CA PHE A 115 -18.71 -8.24 -0.68
C PHE A 115 -19.44 -9.55 -1.09
N ALA A 116 -20.27 -9.51 -2.14
CA ALA A 116 -21.25 -10.55 -2.49
C ALA A 116 -20.81 -11.42 -3.71
N PRO A 117 -21.30 -12.68 -3.78
CA PRO A 117 -20.60 -13.88 -4.27
C PRO A 117 -20.34 -13.92 -5.79
N PRO A 118 -19.46 -14.84 -6.26
CA PRO A 118 -18.93 -14.85 -7.63
C PRO A 118 -20.03 -14.74 -8.68
N GLN A 119 -19.93 -13.72 -9.52
CA GLN A 119 -20.73 -13.63 -10.72
C GLN A 119 -20.47 -14.89 -11.55
N LYS A 120 -21.50 -15.73 -11.70
CA LYS A 120 -21.46 -16.96 -12.50
C LYS A 120 -20.82 -16.62 -13.85
N ALA A 121 -19.72 -17.30 -14.17
CA ALA A 121 -18.96 -17.09 -15.39
C ALA A 121 -19.89 -17.04 -16.61
N ARG A 122 -20.20 -15.84 -17.08
CA ARG A 122 -20.90 -15.65 -18.35
C ARG A 122 -19.96 -16.20 -19.42
N ARG A 123 -20.38 -17.26 -20.10
CA ARG A 123 -19.69 -17.78 -21.30
C ARG A 123 -19.42 -16.59 -22.23
N LYS A 124 -18.15 -16.18 -22.34
CA LYS A 124 -17.72 -15.10 -23.22
C LYS A 124 -18.08 -15.50 -24.64
N ARG A 125 -19.14 -14.90 -25.18
CA ARG A 125 -19.52 -15.03 -26.58
C ARG A 125 -18.39 -14.35 -27.38
N GLN A 126 -17.70 -15.08 -28.24
CA GLN A 126 -16.67 -14.49 -29.10
C GLN A 126 -17.33 -13.43 -29.99
N LEU A 127 -17.01 -12.16 -29.71
CA LEU A 127 -17.40 -11.03 -30.55
C LEU A 127 -16.59 -11.05 -31.85
N SER A 128 -17.17 -10.58 -32.95
CA SER A 128 -16.44 -10.43 -34.21
C SER A 128 -15.38 -9.34 -34.07
N LYS A 129 -14.27 -9.42 -34.83
CA LYS A 129 -13.16 -8.45 -34.78
C LYS A 129 -13.63 -7.00 -34.92
N LYS A 130 -14.57 -6.75 -35.85
CA LYS A 130 -15.16 -5.43 -36.09
C LYS A 130 -16.05 -4.96 -34.93
N GLN A 131 -16.80 -5.87 -34.30
CA GLN A 131 -17.59 -5.52 -33.11
C GLN A 131 -16.68 -5.24 -31.90
N LYS A 132 -15.55 -5.94 -31.80
CA LYS A 132 -14.54 -5.66 -30.80
C LYS A 132 -13.94 -4.27 -30.99
N GLU A 133 -13.51 -3.90 -32.19
CA GLU A 133 -12.96 -2.55 -32.48
C GLU A 133 -13.99 -1.42 -32.23
N ILE A 134 -15.27 -1.64 -32.54
CA ILE A 134 -16.35 -0.66 -32.25
C ILE A 134 -16.63 -0.57 -30.74
N ASN A 135 -16.67 -1.71 -30.04
CA ASN A 135 -16.85 -1.71 -28.60
C ASN A 135 -15.63 -1.09 -27.91
N ASP A 136 -14.41 -1.39 -28.34
CA ASP A 136 -13.17 -0.82 -27.81
C ASP A 136 -13.18 0.71 -28.06
N ALA A 137 -13.56 1.20 -29.24
CA ALA A 137 -13.64 2.64 -29.52
C ALA A 137 -14.76 3.34 -28.73
N ALA A 138 -15.92 2.70 -28.57
CA ALA A 138 -16.99 3.18 -27.70
C ALA A 138 -16.59 3.14 -26.23
N GLU A 139 -15.80 2.15 -25.81
CA GLU A 139 -15.21 2.01 -24.48
C GLU A 139 -14.13 3.07 -24.25
N TYR A 140 -13.35 3.48 -25.26
CA TYR A 140 -12.43 4.61 -25.16
C TYR A 140 -13.15 5.97 -25.07
N GLY A 141 -14.21 6.18 -25.86
CA GLY A 141 -15.05 7.38 -25.76
C GLY A 141 -15.81 7.45 -24.44
N TYR A 142 -16.31 6.29 -23.98
CA TYR A 142 -16.88 6.11 -22.66
C TYR A 142 -15.82 6.31 -21.58
N CYS A 143 -14.58 5.88 -21.77
CA CYS A 143 -13.51 5.99 -20.78
C CYS A 143 -13.20 7.46 -20.43
N LEU A 144 -13.14 8.37 -21.41
CA LEU A 144 -12.90 9.79 -21.10
C LEU A 144 -14.10 10.44 -20.41
N ASP A 145 -15.33 10.15 -20.87
CA ASP A 145 -16.56 10.64 -20.22
C ASP A 145 -16.73 10.05 -18.82
N TYR A 146 -16.41 8.77 -18.67
CA TYR A 146 -16.39 8.01 -17.43
C TYR A 146 -15.36 8.57 -16.45
N ILE A 147 -14.11 8.78 -16.87
CA ILE A 147 -13.07 9.40 -16.05
C ILE A 147 -13.49 10.81 -15.64
N GLY A 148 -14.08 11.59 -16.57
CA GLY A 148 -14.54 12.95 -16.30
C GLY A 148 -15.73 13.03 -15.33
N LYS A 149 -16.58 12.00 -15.29
CA LYS A 149 -17.76 11.91 -14.39
C LYS A 149 -17.50 11.11 -13.12
N SER A 150 -16.42 10.34 -13.07
CA SER A 150 -16.04 9.51 -11.94
C SER A 150 -15.68 10.37 -10.75
N GLN A 151 -16.21 10.02 -9.59
CA GLN A 151 -15.78 10.61 -8.33
C GLN A 151 -14.58 9.81 -7.83
N TRP A 152 -13.53 10.52 -7.40
CA TRP A 152 -12.31 9.91 -6.88
C TRP A 152 -12.16 10.29 -5.42
N HIS A 153 -11.95 9.29 -4.59
CA HIS A 153 -11.50 9.49 -3.23
C HIS A 153 -9.98 9.44 -3.20
N ARG A 154 -9.37 10.52 -2.74
CA ARG A 154 -7.92 10.67 -2.70
C ARG A 154 -7.46 10.69 -1.26
N ILE A 155 -6.49 9.83 -0.96
CA ILE A 155 -5.76 9.81 0.30
C ILE A 155 -4.40 10.44 0.03
N GLU A 156 -4.13 11.57 0.67
CA GLU A 156 -2.90 12.31 0.47
C GLU A 156 -1.68 11.53 0.99
N ALA A 157 -0.50 11.80 0.42
CA ALA A 157 0.71 11.10 0.84
C ALA A 157 1.06 11.36 2.32
N GLU A 158 0.70 12.53 2.86
CA GLU A 158 0.86 12.86 4.29
C GLU A 158 -0.09 12.11 5.22
N ASP A 159 -1.19 11.59 4.65
CA ASP A 159 -2.21 10.78 5.31
C ASP A 159 -1.92 9.28 5.21
N ILE A 160 -0.71 8.91 4.77
CA ILE A 160 -0.22 7.53 4.72
C ILE A 160 1.04 7.41 5.60
N ALA A 161 1.07 6.41 6.47
CA ALA A 161 2.24 6.10 7.29
C ALA A 161 2.46 4.59 7.37
N ALA A 162 3.67 4.16 7.71
CA ALA A 162 3.97 2.75 7.86
C ALA A 162 4.89 2.49 9.07
N PHE A 163 4.74 1.30 9.63
CA PHE A 163 5.64 0.71 10.61
C PHE A 163 6.15 -0.61 10.08
N VAL A 164 7.43 -0.86 10.30
CA VAL A 164 8.06 -2.16 10.08
C VAL A 164 8.25 -2.86 11.42
N ILE A 165 7.93 -4.14 11.44
CA ILE A 165 8.25 -5.04 12.55
C ILE A 165 9.41 -5.88 12.05
N GLN A 166 10.58 -5.75 12.68
CA GLN A 166 11.74 -6.60 12.42
C GLN A 166 11.93 -7.58 13.55
N ARG A 167 12.53 -8.73 13.25
CA ARG A 167 12.96 -9.71 14.23
C ARG A 167 14.44 -9.97 14.05
N ASP A 168 15.20 -9.89 15.13
CA ASP A 168 16.60 -10.26 15.13
C ASP A 168 16.72 -11.78 14.93
N VAL A 169 17.31 -12.19 13.82
CA VAL A 169 17.55 -13.61 13.52
C VAL A 169 19.05 -13.87 13.66
N GLY A 170 19.46 -14.33 14.83
CA GLY A 170 20.82 -14.84 15.04
C GLY A 170 20.94 -16.29 14.58
N GLU A 171 22.04 -16.64 13.90
CA GLU A 171 22.39 -18.05 13.71
C GLU A 171 22.70 -18.66 15.08
N ALA A 172 21.92 -19.69 15.44
CA ALA A 172 22.07 -20.37 16.72
C ALA A 172 23.44 -21.05 16.82
N GLY A 173 24.43 -20.34 17.37
CA GLY A 173 25.78 -20.89 17.58
C GLY A 173 26.89 -19.87 17.70
N ASP A 174 26.70 -18.65 17.21
CA ASP A 174 27.80 -17.67 17.16
C ASP A 174 27.50 -16.44 18.03
N ALA A 175 28.06 -16.42 19.24
CA ALA A 175 27.88 -15.32 20.20
C ALA A 175 28.47 -13.98 19.71
N SER A 176 29.19 -13.99 18.58
CA SER A 176 29.77 -12.81 17.94
C SER A 176 29.09 -12.43 16.61
N ALA A 177 28.06 -13.17 16.16
CA ALA A 177 27.35 -12.79 14.95
C ALA A 177 26.58 -11.50 15.18
N THR A 178 26.80 -10.52 14.31
CA THR A 178 25.94 -9.34 14.19
C THR A 178 24.52 -9.80 13.88
N LEU A 179 23.59 -9.52 14.78
CA LEU A 179 22.16 -9.79 14.57
C LEU A 179 21.69 -8.93 13.39
N GLU A 180 21.30 -9.58 12.30
CA GLU A 180 20.66 -8.92 11.18
C GLU A 180 19.14 -8.91 11.45
N GLY A 181 18.58 -7.72 11.59
CA GLY A 181 17.13 -7.54 11.73
C GLY A 181 16.44 -7.89 10.42
N LYS A 182 15.63 -8.95 10.43
CA LYS A 182 14.85 -9.36 9.26
C LYS A 182 13.41 -8.89 9.40
N THR A 183 12.82 -8.41 8.32
CA THR A 183 11.44 -7.93 8.33
C THR A 183 10.45 -9.05 8.60
N HIS A 184 9.73 -8.94 9.70
CA HIS A 184 8.65 -9.86 10.08
C HIS A 184 7.34 -9.47 9.39
N THR A 185 6.87 -8.23 9.56
CA THR A 185 5.63 -7.76 8.93
C THR A 185 5.65 -6.24 8.83
N HIS A 186 4.61 -5.67 8.21
CA HIS A 186 4.36 -4.24 8.15
C HIS A 186 2.95 -3.94 8.64
N LEU A 187 2.80 -2.77 9.26
CA LEU A 187 1.51 -2.12 9.45
C LEU A 187 1.49 -0.81 8.67
N VAL A 188 0.48 -0.63 7.82
CA VAL A 188 0.24 0.64 7.13
C VAL A 188 -0.97 1.34 7.75
N ILE A 189 -0.88 2.66 7.89
CA ILE A 189 -1.97 3.53 8.32
C ILE A 189 -2.36 4.38 7.13
N MET A 190 -3.66 4.43 6.83
CA MET A 190 -4.25 5.28 5.81
C MET A 190 -5.39 6.05 6.47
N ILE A 191 -5.26 7.37 6.59
CA ILE A 191 -6.33 8.22 7.14
C ILE A 191 -7.25 8.62 5.99
N ASP A 192 -8.50 8.22 6.10
CA ASP A 192 -9.58 8.57 5.20
C ASP A 192 -10.54 9.53 5.91
N GLU A 193 -11.23 10.37 5.13
CA GLU A 193 -12.38 11.14 5.55
C GLU A 193 -13.55 10.16 5.85
N VAL A 194 -13.64 9.83 7.14
CA VAL A 194 -14.35 8.81 7.94
C VAL A 194 -15.59 8.06 7.40
N ASP A 195 -16.26 8.47 6.34
CA ASP A 195 -17.52 7.86 5.88
C ASP A 195 -17.49 7.35 4.42
N SER A 196 -16.33 7.35 3.75
CA SER A 196 -16.23 6.97 2.33
C SER A 196 -16.20 5.46 2.04
N LEU A 197 -15.99 4.63 3.07
CA LEU A 197 -15.74 3.19 2.94
C LEU A 197 -16.81 2.40 2.18
N SER A 198 -18.10 2.75 2.33
CA SER A 198 -19.21 2.10 1.62
C SER A 198 -19.36 2.55 0.17
N MET A 199 -18.51 3.47 -0.29
CA MET A 199 -18.64 4.13 -1.57
C MET A 199 -17.54 3.75 -2.56
N PHE A 200 -16.74 2.71 -2.35
CA PHE A 200 -15.76 2.32 -3.39
C PHE A 200 -16.42 1.56 -4.55
N SER A 201 -15.99 1.89 -5.78
CA SER A 201 -16.46 1.22 -7.00
C SER A 201 -15.87 -0.17 -7.16
N LYS A 202 -16.68 -1.13 -7.64
CA LYS A 202 -16.28 -2.46 -8.15
C LYS A 202 -15.27 -2.41 -9.30
N GLN A 203 -15.11 -1.25 -9.93
CA GLN A 203 -14.17 -1.04 -11.04
C GLN A 203 -12.75 -0.68 -10.57
N ASN A 204 -12.53 -0.47 -9.26
CA ASN A 204 -11.18 -0.36 -8.73
C ASN A 204 -10.40 -1.63 -9.05
N THR A 205 -9.33 -1.48 -9.82
CA THR A 205 -8.36 -2.56 -10.05
C THR A 205 -7.26 -2.57 -9.00
N LEU A 206 -7.11 -1.46 -8.27
CA LEU A 206 -6.17 -1.32 -7.15
C LEU A 206 -6.90 -1.67 -5.87
N GLU A 207 -6.32 -2.58 -5.09
CA GLU A 207 -6.78 -2.89 -3.75
C GLU A 207 -6.01 -2.05 -2.73
N ARG A 208 -6.64 -1.72 -1.60
CA ARG A 208 -5.97 -0.96 -0.53
C ARG A 208 -4.75 -1.70 0.01
N SER A 209 -4.78 -3.03 -0.02
CA SER A 209 -3.65 -3.90 0.34
C SER A 209 -2.45 -3.82 -0.60
N ASP A 210 -2.58 -3.24 -1.80
CA ASP A 210 -1.46 -3.19 -2.75
C ASP A 210 -0.24 -2.44 -2.20
N ILE A 211 -0.47 -1.47 -1.30
CA ILE A 211 0.61 -0.77 -0.60
C ILE A 211 1.45 -1.71 0.29
N LEU A 212 0.81 -2.72 0.89
CA LEU A 212 1.48 -3.73 1.71
C LEU A 212 2.26 -4.72 0.82
N THR A 213 1.77 -5.00 -0.39
CA THR A 213 2.45 -5.89 -1.35
C THR A 213 3.86 -5.42 -1.66
N ASP A 214 4.04 -4.13 -1.98
CA ASP A 214 5.38 -3.58 -2.25
C ASP A 214 6.29 -3.62 -1.01
N LEU A 215 5.75 -3.24 0.16
CA LEU A 215 6.48 -3.25 1.43
C LEU A 215 6.98 -4.66 1.78
N LEU A 216 6.11 -5.67 1.70
CA LEU A 216 6.46 -7.05 2.05
C LEU A 216 7.37 -7.69 0.99
N CYS A 217 7.11 -7.44 -0.30
CA CYS A 217 7.87 -8.03 -1.39
C CYS A 217 9.22 -7.34 -1.62
N SER A 218 9.20 -6.05 -1.96
CA SER A 218 10.36 -5.28 -2.41
C SER A 218 11.30 -4.97 -1.26
N GLN A 219 10.76 -4.48 -0.15
CA GLN A 219 11.55 -4.01 1.00
C GLN A 219 11.80 -5.12 2.02
N GLY A 220 10.74 -5.86 2.38
CA GLY A 220 10.79 -6.89 3.42
C GLY A 220 11.41 -8.21 2.99
N LYS A 221 11.50 -8.48 1.68
CA LYS A 221 11.93 -9.78 1.14
C LYS A 221 11.17 -10.97 1.75
N VAL A 222 9.91 -10.74 2.11
CA VAL A 222 9.02 -11.77 2.65
C VAL A 222 8.62 -12.70 1.50
N GLN A 223 8.57 -14.00 1.78
CA GLN A 223 8.10 -15.02 0.85
C GLN A 223 6.65 -15.40 1.15
N HIS A 224 6.34 -15.70 2.41
CA HIS A 224 4.99 -15.83 2.93
C HIS A 224 4.91 -15.12 4.27
N GLY A 225 3.79 -14.48 4.57
CA GLY A 225 3.59 -13.81 5.84
C GLY A 225 2.25 -13.12 5.88
N TYR A 226 2.21 -11.96 6.52
CA TYR A 226 1.01 -11.15 6.62
C TYR A 226 1.35 -9.66 6.65
N GLY A 227 0.35 -8.83 6.40
CA GLY A 227 0.38 -7.39 6.58
C GLY A 227 -0.84 -6.91 7.34
N ILE A 228 -0.71 -5.77 8.02
CA ILE A 228 -1.80 -5.12 8.75
C ILE A 228 -2.07 -3.76 8.10
N LEU A 229 -3.33 -3.44 7.87
CA LEU A 229 -3.77 -2.15 7.38
C LEU A 229 -4.74 -1.53 8.39
N LEU A 230 -4.42 -0.32 8.86
CA LEU A 230 -5.32 0.52 9.63
C LEU A 230 -5.85 1.62 8.71
N HIS A 231 -7.03 1.40 8.12
CA HIS A 231 -7.64 2.29 7.14
C HIS A 231 -8.83 3.03 7.74
N GLY A 232 -8.66 4.32 8.04
CA GLY A 232 -9.61 5.06 8.85
C GLY A 232 -9.82 4.31 10.18
N PRO A 233 -11.06 3.97 10.56
CA PRO A 233 -11.37 3.14 11.74
C PRO A 233 -11.34 1.62 11.48
N LEU A 234 -11.03 1.14 10.27
CA LEU A 234 -10.96 -0.29 9.98
C LEU A 234 -9.57 -0.84 10.23
N LEU A 235 -9.46 -1.92 11.01
CA LEU A 235 -8.27 -2.76 11.06
C LEU A 235 -8.48 -3.98 10.16
N GLU A 236 -7.58 -4.18 9.22
CA GLU A 236 -7.61 -5.27 8.25
C GLU A 236 -6.30 -6.07 8.32
N VAL A 237 -6.39 -7.39 8.35
CA VAL A 237 -5.22 -8.28 8.29
C VAL A 237 -5.27 -9.07 6.98
N TYR A 238 -4.11 -9.19 6.34
CA TYR A 238 -3.96 -9.83 5.05
C TYR A 238 -2.89 -10.90 5.08
N ASP A 239 -3.19 -12.06 4.48
CA ASP A 239 -2.22 -13.09 4.12
C ASP A 239 -1.45 -12.64 2.89
N PHE A 240 -0.13 -12.70 2.96
CA PHE A 240 0.76 -12.37 1.86
C PHE A 240 1.46 -13.63 1.36
N ASP A 241 1.37 -13.86 0.05
CA ASP A 241 2.16 -14.84 -0.68
C ASP A 241 2.84 -14.15 -1.85
N ARG A 242 4.18 -14.15 -1.85
CA ARG A 242 4.96 -13.58 -2.95
C ARG A 242 4.79 -14.35 -4.26
N GLY A 243 4.34 -15.60 -4.19
CA GLY A 243 4.34 -16.53 -5.32
C GLY A 243 5.72 -17.13 -5.56
N ALA A 244 5.83 -17.98 -6.59
CA ALA A 244 7.16 -18.46 -7.01
C ALA A 244 7.98 -17.28 -7.56
N GLU A 245 9.29 -17.32 -7.35
CA GLU A 245 10.20 -16.39 -8.02
C GLU A 245 9.93 -16.41 -9.53
N PHE A 246 10.01 -15.26 -10.19
CA PHE A 246 9.86 -15.15 -11.65
C PHE A 246 10.88 -16.05 -12.32
N VAL A 247 10.49 -17.28 -12.65
CA VAL A 247 11.29 -18.15 -13.47
C VAL A 247 10.83 -17.92 -14.90
N HIS A 248 11.61 -17.13 -15.63
CA HIS A 248 11.51 -17.09 -17.08
C HIS A 248 11.91 -18.46 -17.63
N TYR A 249 10.94 -19.37 -17.75
CA TYR A 249 11.14 -20.57 -18.52
C TYR A 249 11.11 -20.18 -19.99
N ALA A 250 12.24 -20.35 -20.67
CA ALA A 250 12.29 -20.42 -22.12
C ALA A 250 11.67 -21.75 -22.56
N ASP A 251 10.36 -21.91 -22.35
CA ASP A 251 9.64 -23.00 -22.99
C ASP A 251 9.26 -22.59 -24.42
N ASP A 252 9.28 -23.56 -25.33
CA ASP A 252 8.90 -23.37 -26.74
C ASP A 252 7.42 -22.98 -26.90
N SER A 253 6.66 -22.90 -25.80
CA SER A 253 5.26 -22.47 -25.79
C SER A 253 5.10 -20.96 -25.69
N GLY A 254 6.17 -20.24 -25.29
CA GLY A 254 6.20 -18.78 -25.19
C GLY A 254 5.23 -18.21 -24.15
N LYS A 255 4.76 -19.03 -23.20
CA LYS A 255 3.81 -18.63 -22.16
C LYS A 255 4.49 -18.70 -20.80
N SER A 256 5.07 -17.59 -20.36
CA SER A 256 5.33 -17.42 -18.93
C SER A 256 3.98 -17.39 -18.20
N GLN A 257 3.89 -18.11 -17.08
CA GLN A 257 2.86 -17.85 -16.09
C GLN A 257 3.47 -16.87 -15.10
N ASP A 258 3.07 -15.62 -15.20
CA ASP A 258 3.46 -14.59 -14.25
C ASP A 258 2.70 -14.89 -12.96
N ILE A 259 3.41 -15.34 -11.93
CA ILE A 259 2.84 -15.51 -10.59
C ILE A 259 3.08 -14.19 -9.87
N GLU A 260 2.06 -13.33 -9.90
CA GLU A 260 2.07 -12.06 -9.21
C GLU A 260 1.97 -12.28 -7.69
N PRO A 261 2.65 -11.44 -6.87
CA PRO A 261 2.42 -11.42 -5.43
C PRO A 261 0.94 -11.20 -5.13
N LYS A 262 0.44 -11.92 -4.13
CA LYS A 262 -0.98 -11.91 -3.78
C LYS A 262 -1.18 -11.50 -2.33
N MET A 263 -2.14 -10.61 -2.14
CA MET A 263 -2.73 -10.28 -0.85
C MET A 263 -4.15 -10.83 -0.81
N VAL A 264 -4.52 -11.46 0.30
CA VAL A 264 -5.89 -11.93 0.56
C VAL A 264 -6.23 -11.59 2.00
N HIS A 265 -7.46 -11.19 2.29
CA HIS A 265 -7.88 -11.02 3.68
C HIS A 265 -7.62 -12.31 4.47
N SER A 266 -6.90 -12.17 5.58
CA SER A 266 -6.65 -13.29 6.49
C SER A 266 -7.97 -13.78 7.06
N VAL A 267 -8.08 -15.09 7.24
CA VAL A 267 -9.29 -15.70 7.79
C VAL A 267 -9.00 -16.18 9.20
N GLY A 268 -9.88 -15.86 10.15
CA GLY A 268 -9.72 -16.27 11.54
C GLY A 268 -9.75 -17.79 11.74
N ALA A 269 -9.51 -18.24 12.97
CA ALA A 269 -9.43 -19.67 13.31
C ALA A 269 -10.70 -20.48 12.98
N SER A 270 -11.85 -19.82 12.83
CA SER A 270 -13.11 -20.44 12.41
C SER A 270 -13.13 -20.81 10.91
N GLY A 271 -12.26 -20.20 10.10
CA GLY A 271 -12.24 -20.35 8.65
C GLY A 271 -13.42 -19.65 7.94
N VAL A 272 -14.23 -18.87 8.66
CA VAL A 272 -15.47 -18.26 8.13
C VAL A 272 -15.37 -16.74 8.09
N ASP A 273 -14.69 -16.13 9.06
CA ASP A 273 -14.70 -14.69 9.25
C ASP A 273 -13.36 -14.10 8.80
N GLU A 274 -13.43 -13.13 7.88
CA GLU A 274 -12.29 -12.28 7.51
C GLU A 274 -11.84 -11.49 8.75
N LEU A 275 -10.53 -11.31 8.90
CA LEU A 275 -9.93 -10.54 9.99
C LEU A 275 -10.00 -9.04 9.67
N VAL A 276 -11.23 -8.55 9.60
CA VAL A 276 -11.58 -7.15 9.37
C VAL A 276 -12.44 -6.68 10.54
N VAL A 277 -12.02 -5.61 11.19
CA VAL A 277 -12.62 -5.12 12.43
C VAL A 277 -12.86 -3.62 12.32
N ASP A 278 -14.11 -3.19 12.46
CA ASP A 278 -14.42 -1.78 12.67
C ASP A 278 -14.15 -1.42 14.12
N THR A 279 -13.07 -0.68 14.33
CA THR A 279 -12.61 -0.27 15.66
C THR A 279 -13.61 0.63 16.37
N ARG A 280 -14.61 1.23 15.70
CA ARG A 280 -15.68 1.98 16.37
C ARG A 280 -16.67 1.10 17.10
N THR A 281 -16.82 -0.16 16.68
CA THR A 281 -17.87 -1.07 17.15
C THR A 281 -17.34 -2.28 17.90
N ALA A 282 -16.20 -2.82 17.48
CA ALA A 282 -15.66 -4.09 17.96
C ALA A 282 -15.05 -4.03 19.37
N GLY A 283 -14.67 -2.84 19.83
CA GLY A 283 -13.98 -2.65 21.10
C GLY A 283 -12.60 -3.34 21.15
N LEU A 284 -11.86 -3.09 22.23
CA LEU A 284 -10.50 -3.63 22.40
C LEU A 284 -10.45 -5.16 22.47
N LYS A 285 -11.49 -5.82 23.00
CA LYS A 285 -11.49 -7.27 23.16
C LYS A 285 -11.49 -8.02 21.83
N GLU A 286 -12.26 -7.56 20.86
CA GLU A 286 -12.31 -8.17 19.53
C GLU A 286 -11.03 -7.88 18.75
N LEU A 287 -10.52 -6.64 18.89
CA LEU A 287 -9.22 -6.25 18.35
C LEU A 287 -8.08 -7.15 18.88
N ASP A 288 -8.09 -7.49 20.17
CA ASP A 288 -7.13 -8.42 20.76
C ASP A 288 -7.16 -9.80 20.11
N GLY A 289 -8.36 -10.30 19.82
CA GLY A 289 -8.53 -11.58 19.14
C GLY A 289 -7.86 -11.59 17.76
N VAL A 290 -8.07 -10.53 16.97
CA VAL A 290 -7.50 -10.41 15.63
C VAL A 290 -5.98 -10.27 15.66
N LEU A 291 -5.44 -9.44 16.55
CA LEU A 291 -3.99 -9.21 16.61
C LEU A 291 -3.23 -10.37 17.21
N ARG A 292 -3.81 -11.10 18.17
CA ARG A 292 -3.23 -12.37 18.63
C ARG A 292 -3.17 -13.39 17.51
N HIS A 293 -4.19 -13.42 16.65
CA HIS A 293 -4.18 -14.29 15.48
C HIS A 293 -3.06 -13.88 14.51
N ALA A 294 -2.99 -12.60 14.14
CA ALA A 294 -1.95 -12.07 13.26
C ALA A 294 -0.54 -12.33 13.80
N ALA A 295 -0.29 -12.04 15.08
CA ALA A 295 1.01 -12.24 15.71
C ALA A 295 1.42 -13.73 15.84
N ALA A 296 0.48 -14.66 15.70
CA ALA A 296 0.75 -16.10 15.70
C ALA A 296 1.09 -16.64 14.29
N MET A 297 0.92 -15.84 13.24
CA MET A 297 1.18 -16.25 11.87
C MET A 297 2.68 -16.39 11.60
N GLU A 298 3.03 -17.40 10.79
CA GLU A 298 4.41 -17.64 10.39
C GLU A 298 4.82 -16.68 9.26
N VAL A 299 6.06 -16.19 9.34
CA VAL A 299 6.66 -15.39 8.28
C VAL A 299 7.91 -16.10 7.79
N THR A 300 7.92 -16.40 6.50
CA THR A 300 9.05 -16.97 5.77
C THR A 300 9.67 -15.91 4.87
N HIS A 301 10.98 -15.96 4.66
CA HIS A 301 11.69 -14.98 3.83
C HIS A 301 12.29 -15.68 2.63
N VAL A 302 12.55 -14.91 1.58
CA VAL A 302 13.28 -15.43 0.43
C VAL A 302 14.66 -15.86 0.87
N GLN A 303 14.95 -17.15 0.68
CA GLN A 303 16.32 -17.63 0.81
C GLN A 303 17.08 -17.07 -0.38
N HIS A 304 17.85 -16.01 -0.16
CA HIS A 304 18.98 -15.77 -1.05
C HIS A 304 19.91 -16.95 -0.86
N GLY A 305 19.71 -17.98 -1.69
CA GLY A 305 20.76 -18.94 -1.94
C GLY A 305 21.96 -18.08 -2.26
N SER A 306 22.96 -18.05 -1.37
CA SER A 306 24.27 -17.57 -1.73
C SER A 306 24.69 -18.54 -2.83
N ALA A 307 24.29 -18.24 -4.07
CA ALA A 307 24.87 -18.83 -5.23
C ALA A 307 26.31 -18.37 -5.12
N GLY A 308 27.11 -19.20 -4.44
CA GLY A 308 28.54 -19.23 -4.55
C GLY A 308 28.80 -19.54 -6.00
N VAL A 309 28.64 -18.54 -6.86
CA VAL A 309 29.45 -18.37 -8.02
C VAL A 309 30.83 -18.13 -7.41
N SER A 310 31.47 -19.24 -7.04
CA SER A 310 32.91 -19.36 -7.02
C SER A 310 33.32 -19.02 -8.43
N MET A 311 33.48 -17.72 -8.68
CA MET A 311 34.22 -17.26 -9.81
C MET A 311 35.63 -17.70 -9.47
N ASP A 312 35.97 -18.93 -9.87
CA ASP A 312 37.34 -19.38 -10.01
C ASP A 312 37.96 -18.46 -11.07
N LEU A 313 38.31 -17.25 -10.63
CA LEU A 313 39.25 -16.38 -11.28
C LEU A 313 40.56 -17.14 -11.20
N ALA A 314 40.78 -17.98 -12.21
CA ALA A 314 42.11 -18.37 -12.64
C ALA A 314 42.84 -17.07 -13.01
N VAL A 315 43.44 -16.44 -11.99
CA VAL A 315 44.40 -15.36 -12.17
C VAL A 315 45.64 -16.00 -12.74
N ASP A 316 45.71 -16.06 -14.07
CA ASP A 316 46.98 -16.27 -14.76
C ASP A 316 47.88 -15.07 -14.45
N HIS A 317 48.84 -15.29 -13.56
CA HIS A 317 49.96 -14.40 -13.32
C HIS A 317 50.86 -14.34 -14.56
N HIS A 318 50.56 -13.41 -15.46
CA HIS A 318 51.57 -12.88 -16.38
C HIS A 318 51.96 -11.46 -15.96
N GLY A 319 53.20 -11.38 -15.46
CA GLY A 319 53.81 -10.15 -15.02
C GLY A 319 54.10 -9.19 -16.16
N ALA A 320 54.10 -7.92 -15.82
CA ALA A 320 54.85 -6.89 -16.51
C ALA A 320 55.21 -5.80 -15.49
N GLU A 321 56.51 -5.61 -15.31
CA GLU A 321 57.11 -4.47 -14.63
C GLU A 321 57.01 -3.22 -15.50
N SER A 322 56.61 -2.09 -14.91
CA SER A 322 57.03 -0.70 -15.19
C SER A 322 56.06 0.20 -14.40
N GLY A 323 56.45 1.00 -13.42
CA GLY A 323 57.46 2.05 -13.53
C GLY A 323 56.83 3.26 -14.22
N VAL A 324 56.52 4.33 -13.46
CA VAL A 324 56.68 5.77 -13.80
C VAL A 324 55.81 6.64 -12.87
N ASP A 325 56.42 7.74 -12.46
CA ASP A 325 56.00 8.82 -11.57
C ASP A 325 54.73 9.59 -11.98
N GLY A 326 54.07 10.13 -10.94
CA GLY A 326 53.65 11.54 -10.83
C GLY A 326 52.66 12.12 -11.86
N TYR A 327 51.55 12.68 -11.37
CA TYR A 327 51.22 14.11 -11.51
C TYR A 327 49.87 14.40 -10.85
N LEU A 328 49.86 15.43 -10.00
CA LEU A 328 48.66 16.13 -9.54
C LEU A 328 48.10 16.93 -10.72
N ALA A 329 46.81 16.76 -11.03
CA ALA A 329 46.06 17.74 -11.81
C ALA A 329 44.58 17.72 -11.43
N ASP A 330 44.22 18.81 -10.75
CA ASP A 330 42.93 19.48 -10.66
C ASP A 330 42.11 19.43 -11.97
N THR A 331 40.82 19.09 -11.89
CA THR A 331 39.83 19.42 -12.94
C THR A 331 38.43 19.57 -12.33
N SER A 332 38.06 20.82 -12.08
CA SER A 332 36.68 21.30 -12.05
C SER A 332 36.21 21.65 -13.47
N SER A 333 35.10 21.07 -13.92
CA SER A 333 34.28 21.56 -15.05
C SER A 333 32.89 20.95 -14.88
N VAL A 334 31.85 21.67 -14.46
CA VAL A 334 31.03 22.63 -15.24
C VAL A 334 30.72 22.10 -16.63
N HIS A 335 29.52 21.55 -16.79
CA HIS A 335 28.80 21.55 -18.05
C HIS A 335 27.32 21.82 -17.82
N ASP A 336 26.92 22.97 -18.35
CA ASP A 336 25.56 23.40 -18.63
C ASP A 336 24.88 22.45 -19.62
N LEU A 337 23.60 22.17 -19.39
CA LEU A 337 22.65 21.75 -20.41
C LEU A 337 21.29 22.35 -20.07
N GLU A 338 21.06 23.53 -20.65
CA GLU A 338 19.76 24.13 -20.83
C GLU A 338 18.98 23.31 -21.86
N ASP A 339 17.75 22.89 -21.53
CA ASP A 339 16.75 22.53 -22.53
C ASP A 339 15.45 23.28 -22.24
N HIS A 340 15.15 24.20 -23.14
CA HIS A 340 13.93 24.99 -23.19
C HIS A 340 12.78 24.16 -23.77
N ILE A 341 11.72 23.94 -23.01
CA ILE A 341 10.40 23.59 -23.57
C ILE A 341 9.42 24.70 -23.22
N LYS A 342 9.09 25.51 -24.23
CA LYS A 342 7.94 26.41 -24.26
C LYS A 342 6.68 25.56 -24.45
N VAL A 343 5.69 25.75 -23.59
CA VAL A 343 4.32 25.29 -23.85
C VAL A 343 3.49 26.53 -24.10
N ASP A 344 3.23 26.79 -25.39
CA ASP A 344 2.25 27.78 -25.85
C ASP A 344 0.83 27.28 -25.54
N GLY A 345 0.01 28.21 -25.03
CA GLY A 345 -1.37 27.96 -24.68
C GLY A 345 -2.24 27.68 -25.90
N MET A 346 -3.02 26.60 -25.84
CA MET A 346 -4.14 26.39 -26.73
C MET A 346 -5.43 26.92 -26.09
N HIS A 347 -5.92 28.04 -26.64
CA HIS A 347 -7.33 28.38 -26.62
C HIS A 347 -8.09 27.40 -27.53
N TYR A 348 -9.07 26.67 -26.98
CA TYR A 348 -10.09 26.03 -27.81
C TYR A 348 -11.36 26.88 -27.78
N LEU A 349 -11.63 27.44 -28.94
CA LEU A 349 -12.91 28.02 -29.33
C LEU A 349 -13.96 26.91 -29.41
N GLY A 350 -15.14 27.20 -28.87
CA GLY A 350 -16.32 26.36 -29.02
C GLY A 350 -16.78 26.28 -30.48
N SER A 351 -17.41 25.16 -30.79
CA SER A 351 -18.25 24.99 -31.97
C SER A 351 -19.51 24.26 -31.54
N ASP A 352 -20.62 24.98 -31.65
CA ASP A 352 -21.97 24.45 -31.63
C ASP A 352 -22.10 23.34 -32.68
N ILE A 353 -22.58 22.16 -32.27
CA ILE A 353 -23.11 21.14 -33.18
C ILE A 353 -24.49 20.74 -32.65
N ASP A 354 -25.46 21.35 -33.30
CA ASP A 354 -26.84 20.97 -33.47
C ASP A 354 -26.92 19.66 -34.27
N ALA A 355 -27.39 18.59 -33.62
CA ALA A 355 -27.76 17.34 -34.27
C ALA A 355 -29.16 16.94 -33.79
N GLU A 356 -30.17 17.49 -34.46
CA GLU A 356 -31.51 16.92 -34.49
C GLU A 356 -31.44 15.58 -35.22
N GLY A 357 -31.80 14.52 -34.49
CA GLY A 357 -32.03 13.18 -35.03
C GLY A 357 -33.28 12.62 -34.36
N GLU A 358 -34.43 13.02 -34.90
CA GLU A 358 -35.73 12.37 -34.65
C GLU A 358 -35.71 11.00 -35.33
N ASP A 359 -35.80 9.93 -34.54
CA ASP A 359 -36.21 8.61 -35.04
C ASP A 359 -37.51 8.21 -34.30
N ASP A 360 -38.61 8.34 -35.05
CA ASP A 360 -39.96 7.93 -34.71
C ASP A 360 -40.13 6.41 -34.90
N ASP A 361 -40.10 5.65 -33.79
CA ASP A 361 -40.49 4.24 -33.77
C ASP A 361 -41.77 4.05 -32.93
N GLU A 362 -42.89 4.35 -33.58
CA GLU A 362 -44.25 4.13 -33.12
C GLU A 362 -44.55 2.62 -32.93
N TYR A 363 -44.57 2.13 -31.68
CA TYR A 363 -45.10 0.80 -31.35
C TYR A 363 -46.61 0.87 -31.09
N LEU A 364 -47.39 0.42 -32.08
CA LEU A 364 -48.82 0.18 -31.97
C LEU A 364 -49.12 -0.95 -30.97
N LEU A 365 -49.83 -0.58 -29.90
CA LEU A 365 -50.48 -1.47 -28.95
C LEU A 365 -51.68 -2.17 -29.61
N ASN A 366 -51.61 -3.50 -29.73
CA ASN A 366 -52.78 -4.34 -29.90
C ASN A 366 -53.35 -4.71 -28.53
N HIS A 367 -54.46 -4.08 -28.14
CA HIS A 367 -55.35 -4.62 -27.11
C HIS A 367 -56.67 -5.07 -27.74
N SER A 368 -56.92 -6.36 -27.57
CA SER A 368 -58.17 -7.05 -27.89
C SER A 368 -59.20 -6.80 -26.80
N VAL A 369 -60.42 -6.42 -27.20
CA VAL A 369 -61.67 -6.80 -26.54
C VAL A 369 -62.60 -7.31 -27.62
#